data_AF-A0A7L4YSG7-F1
#
_entry.id   AF-A0A7L4YSG7-F1
#
_cell.length_a   1.000
_cell.length_b   1.000
_cell.length_c   1.000
_cell.angle_alpha   90.00
_cell.angle_beta   90.00
_cell.angle_gamma   90.00
#
_symmetry.space_group_name_H-M   'P 1'
#
loop_
_entity.id
_entity.type
_entity.pdbx_description
1 polymer ?
#
loop_
_entity_poly.entity_id
_entity_poly.type
_entity_poly.pdbx_seq_one_letter_code
_entity_poly.pdbx_strand_id
1 'polypeptide(L)'
;MPAVTRKLATYAVPLAAVGLVLAGCGDSGGSSVEESGAATSYSEGGTSGPTEPALTGQLDCASTDLYAKTIDMGATVTCAGWTVRITDFKAETSLPSDVTFTDQFFQPVDPDTPVAAVTLELDTTGDSNPAGYSYFASRLIQGNFADSSAPTTDALVEPNEPSAATGSDCLADKKYPCTGIVYFPIIDGMDLTEGPVLVQLANLPNASPMGNVLVVP
;
A
#
# COMPACT_ATOMS: atom_id res chain seq x y z
N MET A 1 -16.13 -17.57 -28.11
CA MET A 1 -15.14 -16.69 -27.46
C MET A 1 -14.15 -17.60 -26.77
N PRO A 2 -12.84 -17.53 -27.07
CA PRO A 2 -11.87 -18.39 -26.38
C PRO A 2 -11.74 -17.91 -24.93
N ALA A 3 -11.86 -18.83 -23.98
CA ALA A 3 -11.62 -18.57 -22.57
C ALA A 3 -10.12 -18.32 -22.38
N VAL A 4 -9.75 -17.08 -22.06
CA VAL A 4 -8.38 -16.74 -21.66
C VAL A 4 -8.21 -17.24 -20.24
N THR A 5 -7.50 -18.36 -20.06
CA THR A 5 -7.12 -18.85 -18.73
C THR A 5 -6.01 -17.95 -18.19
N ARG A 6 -6.37 -16.95 -17.38
CA ARG A 6 -5.41 -16.07 -16.69
C ARG A 6 -4.89 -16.76 -15.43
N LYS A 7 -3.59 -16.61 -15.16
CA LYS A 7 -2.91 -17.24 -14.02
C LYS A 7 -3.16 -16.40 -12.76
N LEU A 8 -3.77 -17.01 -11.74
CA LEU A 8 -3.86 -16.45 -10.39
C LEU A 8 -2.47 -16.48 -9.74
N ALA A 9 -1.92 -15.32 -9.39
CA ALA A 9 -0.72 -15.19 -8.57
C ALA A 9 -1.11 -14.66 -7.18
N THR A 10 -0.64 -15.33 -6.12
CA THR A 10 -0.81 -14.92 -4.72
C THR A 10 0.56 -14.61 -4.15
N TYR A 11 0.74 -13.42 -3.58
CA TYR A 11 2.00 -12.97 -3.02
C TYR A 11 1.86 -12.86 -1.49
N ALA A 12 2.25 -13.92 -0.78
CA ALA A 12 2.25 -13.96 0.68
C ALA A 12 3.65 -13.74 1.23
N VAL A 13 3.78 -12.93 2.30
CA VAL A 13 5.02 -12.87 3.08
C VAL A 13 5.13 -14.13 3.92
N PRO A 14 6.20 -14.96 3.80
CA PRO A 14 6.43 -16.01 4.77
C PRO A 14 6.72 -15.37 6.14
N LEU A 15 5.81 -15.59 7.10
CA LEU A 15 5.97 -15.27 8.52
C LEU A 15 7.15 -16.08 9.11
N ALA A 16 8.38 -15.68 8.80
CA ALA A 16 9.57 -16.12 9.51
C ALA A 16 9.99 -15.01 10.47
N ALA A 17 9.56 -15.16 11.72
CA ALA A 17 9.88 -14.27 12.82
C ALA A 17 11.30 -14.51 13.36
N VAL A 18 12.00 -13.40 13.65
CA VAL A 18 12.99 -13.18 14.73
C VAL A 18 14.40 -13.79 14.60
N GLY A 19 15.42 -12.92 14.74
CA GLY A 19 16.80 -13.34 15.06
C GLY A 19 17.91 -12.29 14.90
N LEU A 20 18.01 -11.37 15.87
CA LEU A 20 19.13 -10.48 16.26
C LEU A 20 20.56 -10.84 15.79
N VAL A 21 21.38 -9.86 15.34
CA VAL A 21 22.78 -9.64 15.83
C VAL A 21 23.18 -8.16 15.65
N LEU A 22 23.38 -7.47 16.78
CA LEU A 22 24.28 -6.32 16.90
C LEU A 22 25.74 -6.79 16.71
N ALA A 23 26.49 -6.22 15.78
CA ALA A 23 27.94 -6.19 15.83
C ALA A 23 28.46 -4.96 15.07
N GLY A 24 29.02 -4.02 15.82
CA GLY A 24 29.71 -2.87 15.26
C GLY A 24 31.12 -3.22 14.75
N CYS A 25 31.62 -2.35 13.88
CA CYS A 25 33.00 -1.97 13.61
C CYS A 25 32.89 -0.97 12.44
N GLY A 26 33.51 0.19 12.38
CA GLY A 26 34.61 0.77 13.11
C GLY A 26 35.10 1.94 12.24
N ASP A 27 35.53 3.00 12.89
CA ASP A 27 35.96 4.31 12.38
C ASP A 27 36.88 4.30 11.15
N SER A 28 36.75 5.31 10.28
CA SER A 28 37.81 5.89 9.44
C SER A 28 37.36 7.27 8.94
N GLY A 29 37.93 8.32 9.53
CA GLY A 29 37.56 9.71 9.30
C GLY A 29 38.04 10.37 8.00
N GLY A 30 37.71 11.66 7.85
CA GLY A 30 38.23 12.54 6.81
C GLY A 30 37.36 13.79 6.60
N SER A 31 37.94 14.96 6.86
CA SER A 31 37.31 16.29 6.95
C SER A 31 36.68 16.89 5.68
N SER A 32 35.63 17.71 5.92
CA SER A 32 35.20 18.99 5.30
C SER A 32 35.60 19.35 3.86
N VAL A 33 34.62 19.76 3.03
CA VAL A 33 34.52 21.06 2.30
C VAL A 33 33.05 21.27 1.83
N GLU A 34 32.48 22.45 2.09
CA GLU A 34 31.27 23.00 1.45
C GLU A 34 31.55 23.40 0.00
N GLU A 35 30.67 23.11 -0.97
CA GLU A 35 30.29 24.12 -1.99
C GLU A 35 29.04 23.71 -2.79
N SER A 36 28.12 24.66 -2.85
CA SER A 36 26.97 24.85 -3.72
C SER A 36 27.07 24.28 -5.14
N GLY A 37 25.99 23.67 -5.61
CA GLY A 37 25.82 23.33 -7.02
C GLY A 37 24.45 22.74 -7.30
N ALA A 38 23.45 23.61 -7.47
CA ALA A 38 22.18 23.21 -8.06
C ALA A 38 22.44 22.65 -9.46
N ALA A 39 22.09 21.38 -9.67
CA ALA A 39 21.93 20.80 -10.99
C ALA A 39 20.69 19.92 -10.96
N THR A 40 19.55 20.56 -11.21
CA THR A 40 18.31 19.90 -11.59
C THR A 40 18.54 19.21 -12.93
N SER A 41 18.82 17.91 -12.91
CA SER A 41 18.82 17.08 -14.12
C SER A 41 17.57 16.21 -14.10
N TYR A 42 16.53 16.71 -14.76
CA TYR A 42 15.37 15.93 -15.18
C TYR A 42 15.91 14.85 -16.12
N SER A 43 15.90 13.60 -15.67
CA SER A 43 16.20 12.48 -16.55
C SER A 43 14.93 12.19 -17.34
N GLU A 44 15.03 12.41 -18.65
CA GLU A 44 14.07 12.00 -19.65
C GLU A 44 13.87 10.47 -19.60
N GLY A 45 12.61 10.03 -19.77
CA GLY A 45 12.23 8.70 -20.25
C GLY A 45 12.90 7.49 -19.59
N GLY A 46 12.26 6.92 -18.56
CA GLY A 46 12.68 5.65 -17.98
C GLY A 46 11.51 4.82 -17.49
N THR A 47 11.29 3.68 -18.13
CA THR A 47 10.49 2.53 -17.67
C THR A 47 11.07 1.85 -16.42
N SER A 48 11.96 2.51 -15.70
CA SER A 48 12.62 2.00 -14.51
C SER A 48 11.68 2.17 -13.32
N GLY A 49 11.33 1.04 -12.70
CA GLY A 49 10.70 0.99 -11.39
C GLY A 49 11.53 1.72 -10.31
N PRO A 50 11.08 1.69 -9.05
CA PRO A 50 11.71 2.48 -7.98
C PRO A 50 13.22 2.25 -7.92
N THR A 51 13.98 3.34 -8.12
CA THR A 51 15.46 3.31 -8.25
C THR A 51 16.18 3.13 -6.91
N GLU A 52 15.45 3.28 -5.81
CA GLU A 52 15.95 3.10 -4.45
C GLU A 52 15.40 1.81 -3.84
N PRO A 53 16.18 1.10 -3.01
CA PRO A 53 15.71 -0.10 -2.34
C PRO A 53 14.50 0.21 -1.47
N ALA A 54 13.51 -0.68 -1.49
CA ALA A 54 12.31 -0.55 -0.69
C ALA A 54 12.64 -0.52 0.80
N LEU A 55 11.96 0.35 1.54
CA LEU A 55 12.13 0.51 2.98
C LEU A 55 11.47 -0.66 3.73
N THR A 56 12.24 -1.33 4.59
CA THR A 56 11.79 -2.47 5.40
C THR A 56 11.69 -2.12 6.89
N GLY A 57 10.96 -2.93 7.67
CA GLY A 57 10.96 -2.83 9.14
C GLY A 57 9.91 -1.87 9.70
N GLN A 58 10.24 -1.13 10.77
CA GLN A 58 9.35 -0.13 11.36
C GLN A 58 9.65 1.27 10.81
N LEU A 59 8.63 1.92 10.25
CA LEU A 59 8.72 3.23 9.61
C LEU A 59 7.79 4.23 10.33
N ASP A 60 8.14 5.50 10.35
CA ASP A 60 7.35 6.57 11.00
C ASP A 60 6.74 7.49 9.95
N CYS A 61 5.40 7.61 9.95
CA CYS A 61 4.67 8.44 9.01
C CYS A 61 4.84 9.94 9.19
N ALA A 62 5.36 10.39 10.33
CA ALA A 62 5.73 11.80 10.52
C ALA A 62 6.96 12.19 9.68
N SER A 63 7.69 11.21 9.14
CA SER A 63 8.75 11.43 8.18
C SER A 63 8.16 11.95 6.85
N THR A 64 8.54 13.16 6.46
CA THR A 64 8.21 13.74 5.14
C THR A 64 8.77 12.93 3.97
N ASP A 65 9.71 12.02 4.24
CA ASP A 65 10.44 11.32 3.20
C ASP A 65 9.68 10.08 2.71
N LEU A 66 8.77 9.51 3.51
CA LEU A 66 8.10 8.25 3.13
C LEU A 66 7.23 8.37 1.89
N TYR A 67 6.63 9.54 1.62
CA TYR A 67 5.78 9.76 0.45
C TYR A 67 6.48 9.43 -0.87
N ALA A 68 7.75 9.83 -0.98
CA ALA A 68 8.55 9.63 -2.19
C ALA A 68 9.29 8.29 -2.22
N LYS A 69 9.06 7.41 -1.23
CA LYS A 69 9.78 6.15 -1.08
C LYS A 69 8.86 4.98 -1.33
N THR A 70 9.48 3.90 -1.78
CA THR A 70 8.85 2.59 -1.85
C THR A 70 9.06 1.87 -0.53
N ILE A 71 8.00 1.25 -0.04
CA ILE A 71 7.95 0.50 1.21
C ILE A 71 7.79 -0.98 0.84
N ASP A 72 8.53 -1.86 1.50
CA ASP A 72 8.41 -3.29 1.24
C ASP A 72 7.12 -3.86 1.85
N MET A 73 6.52 -4.84 1.17
CA MET A 73 5.41 -5.58 1.74
C MET A 73 5.82 -6.22 3.09
N GLY A 74 4.96 -6.12 4.10
CA GLY A 74 5.25 -6.58 5.46
C GLY A 74 5.98 -5.58 6.36
N ALA A 75 6.46 -4.44 5.84
CA ALA A 75 6.92 -3.34 6.69
C ALA A 75 5.75 -2.75 7.50
N THR A 76 6.04 -2.30 8.72
CA THR A 76 5.07 -1.68 9.63
C THR A 76 5.25 -0.17 9.59
N VAL A 77 4.24 0.55 9.10
CA VAL A 77 4.21 2.01 9.14
C VAL A 77 3.46 2.44 10.38
N THR A 78 4.13 3.19 11.25
CA THR A 78 3.58 3.74 12.49
C THR A 78 3.18 5.18 12.26
N CYS A 79 1.97 5.52 12.65
CA CYS A 79 1.46 6.87 12.70
C CYS A 79 1.01 7.21 14.12
N ALA A 80 0.66 8.48 14.34
CA ALA A 80 0.19 8.97 15.63
C ALA A 80 -0.98 8.11 16.17
N GLY A 81 -0.64 7.19 17.08
CA GLY A 81 -1.58 6.31 17.77
C GLY A 81 -1.95 5.00 17.07
N TRP A 82 -1.39 4.68 15.89
CA TRP A 82 -1.72 3.43 15.18
C TRP A 82 -0.58 2.93 14.28
N THR A 83 -0.64 1.66 13.89
CA THR A 83 0.28 1.07 12.92
C THR A 83 -0.50 0.40 11.80
N VAL A 84 0.06 0.37 10.59
CA VAL A 84 -0.48 -0.31 9.43
C VAL A 84 0.59 -1.17 8.77
N ARG A 85 0.18 -2.34 8.28
CA ARG A 85 1.02 -3.24 7.49
C ARG A 85 0.17 -3.92 6.42
N ILE A 86 0.66 -3.96 5.18
CA ILE A 86 0.13 -4.87 4.16
C ILE A 86 0.75 -6.25 4.35
N THR A 87 -0.08 -7.27 4.53
CA THR A 87 0.36 -8.65 4.83
C THR A 87 0.17 -9.61 3.67
N ASP A 88 -0.75 -9.32 2.75
CA ASP A 88 -1.04 -10.15 1.58
C ASP A 88 -1.55 -9.30 0.42
N PHE A 89 -1.26 -9.74 -0.81
CA PHE A 89 -1.77 -9.14 -2.04
C PHE A 89 -2.21 -10.21 -3.03
N LYS A 90 -3.41 -10.01 -3.58
CA LYS A 90 -3.98 -10.80 -4.68
C LYS A 90 -4.18 -9.90 -5.88
N ALA A 91 -3.44 -10.19 -6.95
CA ALA A 91 -3.49 -9.41 -8.18
C ALA A 91 -4.87 -9.49 -8.88
N GLU A 92 -5.60 -10.59 -8.74
CA GLU A 92 -6.94 -10.75 -9.30
C GLU A 92 -7.78 -11.67 -8.41
N THR A 93 -8.99 -11.24 -8.04
CA THR A 93 -10.00 -11.98 -7.29
C THR A 93 -11.39 -11.44 -7.62
N SER A 94 -12.43 -12.12 -7.15
CA SER A 94 -13.81 -11.64 -7.19
C SER A 94 -14.18 -10.91 -5.90
N LEU A 95 -15.15 -10.00 -5.99
CA LEU A 95 -15.76 -9.38 -4.82
C LEU A 95 -16.58 -10.41 -4.01
N PRO A 96 -16.65 -10.28 -2.68
CA PRO A 96 -17.55 -11.08 -1.87
C PRO A 96 -19.01 -10.77 -2.23
N SER A 97 -19.82 -11.82 -2.44
CA SER A 97 -21.19 -11.71 -2.96
C SER A 97 -22.21 -11.16 -1.96
N ASP A 98 -21.86 -11.15 -0.68
CA ASP A 98 -22.69 -10.73 0.45
C ASP A 98 -22.48 -9.26 0.85
N VAL A 99 -21.55 -8.56 0.19
CA VAL A 99 -21.21 -7.16 0.46
C VAL A 99 -21.44 -6.32 -0.78
N THR A 100 -22.06 -5.15 -0.60
CA THR A 100 -22.22 -4.16 -1.67
C THR A 100 -21.10 -3.14 -1.60
N PHE A 101 -20.43 -2.90 -2.72
CA PHE A 101 -19.37 -1.92 -2.84
C PHE A 101 -19.80 -0.73 -3.71
N THR A 102 -19.23 0.43 -3.41
CA THR A 102 -19.28 1.63 -4.24
C THR A 102 -17.88 2.11 -4.60
N ASP A 103 -17.77 2.85 -5.70
CA ASP A 103 -16.55 3.59 -6.03
C ASP A 103 -16.42 4.88 -5.18
N GLN A 104 -15.35 5.65 -5.43
CA GLN A 104 -15.10 6.94 -4.77
C GLN A 104 -16.18 8.01 -5.00
N PHE A 105 -17.06 7.81 -6.00
CA PHE A 105 -18.19 8.67 -6.32
C PHE A 105 -19.51 8.11 -5.78
N PHE A 106 -19.44 7.11 -4.89
CA PHE A 106 -20.58 6.42 -4.29
C PHE A 106 -21.49 5.74 -5.32
N GLN A 107 -20.95 5.39 -6.49
CA GLN A 107 -21.67 4.63 -7.51
C GLN A 107 -21.52 3.13 -7.23
N PRO A 108 -22.60 2.33 -7.30
CA PRO A 108 -22.52 0.88 -7.15
C PRO A 108 -21.54 0.23 -8.14
N VAL A 109 -20.75 -0.72 -7.66
CA VAL A 109 -19.84 -1.51 -8.49
C VAL A 109 -20.50 -2.83 -8.85
N ASP A 110 -20.33 -3.27 -10.10
CA ASP A 110 -20.81 -4.58 -10.56
C ASP A 110 -20.06 -5.69 -9.79
N PRO A 111 -20.74 -6.64 -9.11
CA PRO A 111 -20.09 -7.72 -8.38
C PRO A 111 -19.19 -8.62 -9.25
N ASP A 112 -19.42 -8.66 -10.57
CA ASP A 112 -18.59 -9.41 -11.51
C ASP A 112 -17.33 -8.61 -11.97
N THR A 113 -17.14 -7.39 -11.48
CA THR A 113 -15.94 -6.59 -11.75
C THR A 113 -14.70 -7.31 -11.20
N PRO A 114 -13.66 -7.55 -12.02
CA PRO A 114 -12.41 -8.10 -11.53
C PRO A 114 -11.73 -7.08 -10.60
N VAL A 115 -11.27 -7.55 -9.43
CA VAL A 115 -10.62 -6.69 -8.44
C VAL A 115 -9.28 -7.25 -8.01
N ALA A 116 -8.36 -6.37 -7.62
CA ALA A 116 -7.23 -6.75 -6.78
C ALA A 116 -7.64 -6.63 -5.30
N ALA A 117 -7.01 -7.41 -4.44
CA ALA A 117 -7.28 -7.38 -3.00
C ALA A 117 -5.98 -7.23 -2.20
N VAL A 118 -6.01 -6.33 -1.23
CA VAL A 118 -4.93 -6.05 -0.28
C VAL A 118 -5.41 -6.41 1.11
N THR A 119 -4.67 -7.27 1.81
CA THR A 119 -4.93 -7.53 3.23
C THR A 119 -4.09 -6.60 4.09
N LEU A 120 -4.75 -5.84 4.95
CA LEU A 120 -4.15 -4.91 5.90
C LEU A 120 -4.29 -5.44 7.32
N GLU A 121 -3.24 -5.28 8.10
CA GLU A 121 -3.29 -5.39 9.56
C GLU A 121 -3.11 -4.00 10.16
N LEU A 122 -4.03 -3.63 11.03
CA LEU A 122 -4.00 -2.40 11.83
C LEU A 122 -3.83 -2.76 13.30
N ASP A 123 -2.96 -2.03 13.97
CA ASP A 123 -2.83 -2.07 15.43
C ASP A 123 -2.93 -0.64 15.98
N THR A 124 -3.34 -0.49 17.23
CA THR A 124 -3.35 0.80 17.92
C THR A 124 -2.21 0.87 18.92
N THR A 125 -1.52 2.02 18.98
CA THR A 125 -0.54 2.32 20.04
C THR A 125 -1.14 3.22 21.13
N GLY A 126 -2.43 3.56 21.03
CA GLY A 126 -3.15 4.40 22.00
C GLY A 126 -4.68 4.31 21.88
N ASP A 127 -5.39 5.31 22.39
CA ASP A 127 -6.88 5.33 22.39
C ASP A 127 -7.50 5.82 21.07
N SER A 128 -6.67 6.17 20.08
CA SER A 128 -7.11 6.66 18.77
C SER A 128 -7.80 5.55 17.97
N ASN A 129 -8.95 5.89 17.39
CA ASN A 129 -9.70 4.97 16.53
C ASN A 129 -9.46 5.34 15.05
N PRO A 130 -8.92 4.42 14.22
CA PRO A 130 -8.85 4.64 12.78
C PRO A 130 -10.24 4.71 12.16
N ALA A 131 -10.40 5.51 11.09
CA ALA A 131 -11.70 5.73 10.45
C ALA A 131 -12.12 4.61 9.47
N GLY A 132 -11.20 3.72 9.08
CA GLY A 132 -11.45 2.58 8.18
C GLY A 132 -10.24 2.16 7.36
N TYR A 133 -10.27 0.96 6.77
CA TYR A 133 -9.12 0.39 6.05
C TYR A 133 -8.89 0.98 4.66
N SER A 134 -9.97 1.25 3.91
CA SER A 134 -9.92 1.88 2.58
C SER A 134 -9.33 3.30 2.62
N TYR A 135 -9.33 3.93 3.79
CA TYR A 135 -8.63 5.19 4.03
C TYR A 135 -7.13 5.04 4.22
N PHE A 136 -6.65 3.86 4.63
CA PHE A 136 -5.21 3.60 4.72
C PHE A 136 -4.64 3.14 3.41
N ALA A 137 -5.25 2.16 2.73
CA ALA A 137 -4.85 1.78 1.38
C ALA A 137 -5.80 2.44 0.38
N SER A 138 -5.46 3.64 -0.09
CA SER A 138 -6.39 4.49 -0.84
C SER A 138 -6.36 4.25 -2.34
N ARG A 139 -5.21 3.84 -2.90
CA ARG A 139 -5.01 3.74 -4.34
C ARG A 139 -4.06 2.61 -4.71
N LEU A 140 -4.36 1.94 -5.81
CA LEU A 140 -3.49 0.98 -6.48
C LEU A 140 -2.89 1.64 -7.72
N ILE A 141 -1.59 1.46 -7.92
CA ILE A 141 -0.80 2.08 -8.98
C ILE A 141 -0.01 0.97 -9.69
N GLN A 142 -0.19 0.83 -11.01
CA GLN A 142 0.67 -0.05 -11.81
C GLN A 142 1.84 0.77 -12.38
N GLY A 143 3.06 0.35 -12.08
CA GLY A 143 4.28 1.00 -12.54
C GLY A 143 4.89 1.93 -11.49
N ASN A 144 5.21 3.16 -11.89
CA ASN A 144 5.90 4.13 -11.05
C ASN A 144 4.95 5.23 -10.57
N PHE A 145 4.88 5.47 -9.25
CA PHE A 145 4.03 6.52 -8.68
C PHE A 145 4.42 7.94 -9.11
N ALA A 146 5.66 8.15 -9.56
CA ALA A 146 6.13 9.43 -10.10
C ALA A 146 5.69 9.65 -11.56
N ASP A 147 5.20 8.63 -12.24
CA ASP A 147 4.70 8.73 -13.61
C ASP A 147 3.21 9.09 -13.58
N SER A 148 2.88 10.30 -14.04
CA SER A 148 1.49 10.77 -14.09
C SER A 148 0.62 10.01 -15.10
N SER A 149 1.22 9.21 -15.98
CA SER A 149 0.52 8.35 -16.93
C SER A 149 0.33 6.91 -16.44
N ALA A 150 0.86 6.58 -15.26
CA ALA A 150 0.69 5.27 -14.65
C ALA A 150 -0.82 4.96 -14.45
N PRO A 151 -1.30 3.77 -14.85
CA PRO A 151 -2.65 3.34 -14.54
C PRO A 151 -2.88 3.31 -13.03
N THR A 152 -3.96 3.95 -12.58
CA THR A 152 -4.34 3.98 -11.16
C THR A 152 -5.82 3.73 -10.97
N THR A 153 -6.16 3.17 -9.82
CA THR A 153 -7.55 2.92 -9.41
C THR A 153 -7.67 3.12 -7.90
N ASP A 154 -8.78 3.68 -7.45
CA ASP A 154 -9.02 3.98 -6.04
C ASP A 154 -9.70 2.80 -5.33
N ALA A 155 -9.51 2.71 -4.01
CA ALA A 155 -10.13 1.68 -3.20
C ALA A 155 -11.66 1.74 -3.26
N LEU A 156 -12.29 0.57 -3.31
CA LEU A 156 -13.73 0.46 -3.13
C LEU A 156 -14.14 0.74 -1.70
N VAL A 157 -15.36 1.24 -1.54
CA VAL A 157 -15.93 1.64 -0.25
C VAL A 157 -17.25 0.91 -0.02
N GLU A 158 -17.53 0.52 1.23
CA GLU A 158 -18.84 0.01 1.62
C GLU A 158 -19.74 1.19 2.03
N PRO A 159 -20.88 1.43 1.37
CA PRO A 159 -21.65 2.67 1.50
C PRO A 159 -22.25 2.91 2.90
N ASN A 160 -22.36 1.88 3.74
CA ASN A 160 -22.92 1.97 5.10
C ASN A 160 -21.87 1.77 6.21
N GLU A 161 -20.62 1.52 5.84
CA GLU A 161 -19.52 1.19 6.73
C GLU A 161 -18.32 2.03 6.30
N PRO A 162 -18.07 3.22 6.90
CA PRO A 162 -16.84 3.97 6.60
C PRO A 162 -15.57 3.14 6.90
N SER A 163 -15.71 2.03 7.64
CA SER A 163 -14.66 1.05 7.92
C SER A 163 -14.27 0.18 6.70
N ALA A 164 -15.19 0.01 5.74
CA ALA A 164 -15.11 -0.42 4.33
C ALA A 164 -14.06 -1.47 3.91
N ALA A 165 -13.69 -2.37 4.79
CA ALA A 165 -13.01 -3.59 4.42
C ALA A 165 -13.72 -4.76 5.07
N THR A 166 -13.85 -5.85 4.33
CA THR A 166 -14.37 -7.09 4.89
C THR A 166 -13.47 -7.50 6.07
N GLY A 167 -14.06 -7.76 7.23
CA GLY A 167 -13.34 -8.07 8.48
C GLY A 167 -13.14 -6.89 9.44
N SER A 168 -13.79 -5.74 9.23
CA SER A 168 -13.62 -4.52 10.04
C SER A 168 -14.34 -4.48 11.39
N ASP A 169 -15.12 -5.51 11.76
CA ASP A 169 -15.84 -5.57 13.04
C ASP A 169 -14.92 -5.31 14.25
N CYS A 170 -13.67 -5.75 14.17
CA CYS A 170 -12.69 -5.50 15.22
C CYS A 170 -12.31 -4.01 15.37
N LEU A 171 -12.41 -3.18 14.32
CA LEU A 171 -12.22 -1.73 14.44
C LEU A 171 -13.38 -1.09 15.20
N ALA A 172 -14.61 -1.50 14.90
CA ALA A 172 -15.80 -1.02 15.60
C ALA A 172 -15.78 -1.42 17.09
N ASP A 173 -15.34 -2.66 17.36
CA ASP A 173 -15.19 -3.22 18.71
C ASP A 173 -13.92 -2.77 19.45
N LYS A 174 -13.04 -2.00 18.80
CA LYS A 174 -11.72 -1.59 19.33
C LYS A 174 -10.85 -2.77 19.79
N LYS A 175 -10.91 -3.88 19.06
CA LYS A 175 -10.10 -5.07 19.27
C LYS A 175 -8.92 -5.03 18.30
N TYR A 176 -7.71 -4.97 18.84
CA TYR A 176 -6.48 -4.91 18.04
C TYR A 176 -5.55 -6.09 18.38
N PRO A 177 -4.74 -6.58 17.42
CA PRO A 177 -4.69 -6.16 16.03
C PRO A 177 -5.97 -6.54 15.27
N CYS A 178 -6.30 -5.75 14.27
CA CYS A 178 -7.48 -5.92 13.42
C CYS A 178 -7.02 -6.12 11.98
N THR A 179 -7.67 -7.03 11.26
CA THR A 179 -7.30 -7.35 9.86
C THR A 179 -8.49 -7.11 8.95
N GLY A 180 -8.26 -6.46 7.82
CA GLY A 180 -9.28 -6.17 6.82
C GLY A 180 -8.76 -6.34 5.40
N ILE A 181 -9.66 -6.56 4.46
CA ILE A 181 -9.36 -6.64 3.02
C ILE A 181 -9.90 -5.41 2.28
N VAL A 182 -9.02 -4.71 1.56
CA VAL A 182 -9.37 -3.59 0.68
C VAL A 182 -9.34 -4.06 -0.76
N TYR A 183 -10.38 -3.71 -1.53
CA TYR A 183 -10.52 -4.10 -2.93
C TYR A 183 -10.30 -2.91 -3.86
N PHE A 184 -9.69 -3.17 -5.01
CA PHE A 184 -9.39 -2.19 -6.04
C PHE A 184 -9.92 -2.70 -7.39
N PRO A 185 -10.80 -1.97 -8.09
CA PRO A 185 -11.32 -2.44 -9.38
C PRO A 185 -10.22 -2.38 -10.43
N ILE A 186 -10.00 -3.50 -11.12
CA ILE A 186 -9.03 -3.60 -12.21
C ILE A 186 -9.68 -2.97 -13.45
N ILE A 187 -9.16 -1.81 -13.86
CA ILE A 187 -9.66 -1.08 -15.03
C ILE A 187 -9.00 -1.58 -16.31
N ASP A 188 -9.63 -1.28 -17.45
CA ASP A 188 -9.09 -1.62 -18.77
C ASP A 188 -7.66 -1.10 -18.94
N GLY A 189 -6.78 -1.97 -19.39
CA GLY A 189 -5.36 -1.67 -19.59
C GLY A 189 -4.48 -1.90 -18.35
N MET A 190 -5.06 -2.25 -17.20
CA MET A 190 -4.27 -2.75 -16.07
C MET A 190 -4.04 -4.26 -16.17
N ASP A 191 -2.77 -4.66 -16.17
CA ASP A 191 -2.35 -6.05 -15.99
C ASP A 191 -1.37 -6.13 -14.82
N LEU A 192 -1.89 -6.45 -13.65
CA LEU A 192 -1.13 -6.48 -12.39
C LEU A 192 -0.10 -7.63 -12.33
N THR A 193 0.02 -8.42 -13.40
CA THR A 193 1.10 -9.41 -13.58
C THR A 193 2.27 -8.87 -14.40
N GLU A 194 2.11 -7.72 -15.05
CA GLU A 194 3.11 -7.09 -15.90
C GLU A 194 3.71 -5.86 -15.22
N GLY A 195 4.74 -6.10 -14.40
CA GLY A 195 5.56 -5.06 -13.78
C GLY A 195 5.17 -4.71 -12.34
N PRO A 196 5.82 -3.68 -11.77
CA PRO A 196 5.65 -3.37 -10.36
C PRO A 196 4.25 -2.85 -10.06
N VAL A 197 3.72 -3.22 -8.91
CA VAL A 197 2.42 -2.76 -8.42
C VAL A 197 2.62 -2.16 -7.03
N LEU A 198 2.11 -0.94 -6.86
CA LEU A 198 2.22 -0.17 -5.64
C LEU A 198 0.84 0.07 -5.03
N VAL A 199 0.74 -0.03 -3.71
CA VAL A 199 -0.43 0.41 -2.94
C VAL A 199 -0.06 1.69 -2.21
N GLN A 200 -0.72 2.79 -2.54
CA GLN A 200 -0.55 4.05 -1.85
C GLN A 200 -1.19 3.98 -0.46
N LEU A 201 -0.39 4.28 0.55
CA LEU A 201 -0.86 4.48 1.90
C LEU A 201 -1.25 5.95 2.12
N ALA A 202 -2.33 6.22 2.86
CA ALA A 202 -2.77 7.58 3.19
C ALA A 202 -3.00 7.77 4.70
N ASN A 203 -2.72 8.99 5.17
CA ASN A 203 -2.89 9.40 6.56
C ASN A 203 -4.27 10.01 6.77
N LEU A 204 -4.98 9.52 7.78
CA LEU A 204 -6.21 10.14 8.27
C LEU A 204 -5.90 11.27 9.27
N PRO A 205 -6.73 12.33 9.33
CA PRO A 205 -7.99 12.54 8.61
C PRO A 205 -7.86 13.24 7.25
N ASN A 206 -6.66 13.66 6.84
CA ASN A 206 -6.47 14.53 5.67
C ASN A 206 -6.24 13.77 4.35
N ALA A 207 -6.34 12.45 4.35
CA ALA A 207 -5.99 11.55 3.24
C ALA A 207 -4.61 11.88 2.61
N SER A 208 -3.67 12.41 3.40
CA SER A 208 -2.37 12.83 2.90
C SER A 208 -1.54 11.59 2.60
N PRO A 209 -1.02 11.42 1.39
CA PRO A 209 -0.21 10.25 1.06
C PRO A 209 0.97 10.06 2.02
N MET A 210 1.15 8.84 2.50
CA MET A 210 2.17 8.46 3.48
C MET A 210 3.33 7.68 2.88
N GLY A 211 3.16 7.12 1.68
CA GLY A 211 4.14 6.27 1.03
C GLY A 211 3.47 5.25 0.14
N ASN A 212 4.27 4.46 -0.57
CA ASN A 212 3.77 3.50 -1.54
C ASN A 212 4.39 2.13 -1.24
N VAL A 213 3.56 1.14 -0.93
CA VAL A 213 4.02 -0.23 -0.65
C VAL A 213 4.12 -1.01 -1.96
N LEU A 214 5.29 -1.59 -2.24
CA LEU A 214 5.49 -2.50 -3.37
C LEU A 214 4.91 -3.87 -3.02
N VAL A 215 3.86 -4.26 -3.73
CA VAL A 215 3.14 -5.53 -3.54
C VAL A 215 3.41 -6.54 -4.66
N VAL A 216 3.86 -6.07 -5.82
CA VAL A 216 4.44 -6.89 -6.89
C VAL A 216 5.71 -6.17 -7.35
N PRO A 217 6.89 -6.83 -7.37
CA PRO A 217 8.14 -6.24 -7.83
C PRO A 217 8.29 -6.22 -9.36
#